data_AF-A0A554MMR3-F1
#
_entry.id   AF-A0A554MMR3-F1
#
_cell.length_a   1.000
_cell.length_b   1.000
_cell.length_c   1.000
_cell.angle_alpha   90.00
_cell.angle_beta   90.00
_cell.angle_gamma   90.00
#
_symmetry.space_group_name_H-M   'P 1'
#
loop_
_entity.id
_entity.type
_entity.pdbx_description
1 polymer ?
#
loop_
_entity_poly.entity_id
_entity_poly.type
_entity_poly.pdbx_seq_one_letter_code
_entity_poly.pdbx_strand_id
1 'polypeptide(L)'
;MSEKDHRKPEHLFLQKGDRVKLRALSAQDFISLAPHFFPGIVYRVFHIERHTDEGGDTVWLGPGTASDATIEAFTPYKSDPTELARLYPNISPLSVKFLKKAK
;
A
#
# COMPACT_ATOMS: atom_id res chain seq x y z
N MET A 1 -27.60 15.44 -22.41
CA MET A 1 -26.73 14.37 -22.94
C MET A 1 -25.31 14.89 -22.99
N SER A 2 -24.36 13.98 -22.70
CA SER A 2 -22.91 14.16 -22.60
C SER A 2 -22.42 14.97 -21.41
N GLU A 3 -21.40 14.54 -20.67
CA GLU A 3 -20.71 13.26 -20.53
C GLU A 3 -19.66 13.52 -19.43
N LYS A 4 -19.27 12.45 -18.74
CA LYS A 4 -18.06 12.40 -17.90
C LYS A 4 -18.11 13.18 -16.59
N ASP A 5 -18.91 12.64 -15.67
CA ASP A 5 -18.52 12.57 -14.26
C ASP A 5 -17.18 11.80 -14.20
N HIS A 6 -16.06 12.52 -14.28
CA HIS A 6 -14.77 12.01 -13.82
C HIS A 6 -14.92 11.80 -12.32
N ARG A 7 -15.44 10.63 -11.92
CA ARG A 7 -15.33 10.12 -10.55
C ARG A 7 -13.85 10.16 -10.22
N LYS A 8 -13.41 11.24 -9.58
CA LYS A 8 -12.07 11.32 -9.00
C LYS A 8 -11.91 10.03 -8.20
N PRO A 9 -10.82 9.27 -8.40
CA PRO A 9 -10.61 8.05 -7.63
C PRO A 9 -10.74 8.46 -6.16
N GLU A 10 -11.61 7.79 -5.42
CA GLU A 10 -11.84 8.06 -4.01
C GLU A 10 -10.47 8.18 -3.34
N HIS A 11 -10.06 9.39 -2.96
CA HIS A 11 -8.78 9.61 -2.29
C HIS A 11 -8.86 8.88 -0.97
N LEU A 12 -8.25 7.70 -0.91
CA LEU A 12 -8.19 6.91 0.30
C LEU A 12 -7.24 7.63 1.25
N PHE A 13 -7.81 8.37 2.21
CA PHE A 13 -7.02 9.04 3.25
C PHE A 13 -6.41 7.98 4.17
N LEU A 14 -5.18 7.58 3.85
CA LEU A 14 -4.35 6.69 4.65
C LEU A 14 -3.40 7.50 5.53
N GLN A 15 -3.06 6.89 6.66
CA GLN A 15 -2.13 7.32 7.69
C GLN A 15 -1.24 6.14 8.08
N LYS A 16 -0.04 6.44 8.56
CA LYS A 16 0.86 5.43 9.13
C LYS A 16 0.15 4.71 10.28
N GLY A 17 0.28 3.40 10.34
CA GLY A 17 -0.39 2.54 11.32
C GLY A 17 -1.76 2.02 10.89
N ASP A 18 -2.35 2.54 9.81
CA ASP A 18 -3.66 2.06 9.35
C ASP A 18 -3.68 0.59 8.98
N ARG A 19 -4.87 -0.03 9.10
CA ARG A 19 -5.14 -1.36 8.59
C ARG A 19 -5.79 -1.28 7.21
N VAL A 20 -5.24 -2.01 6.25
CA VAL A 20 -5.72 -2.03 4.86
C VAL A 20 -5.82 -3.45 4.32
N LYS A 21 -6.63 -3.64 3.27
CA LYS A 21 -6.70 -4.86 2.48
C LYS A 21 -6.59 -4.51 1.00
N LEU A 22 -6.26 -5.51 0.18
CA LEU A 22 -6.51 -5.41 -1.25
C LEU A 22 -8.02 -5.21 -1.49
N ARG A 23 -8.37 -4.30 -2.41
CA ARG A 23 -9.73 -4.20 -2.94
C ARG A 23 -10.04 -5.38 -3.86
N ALA A 24 -11.26 -5.47 -4.38
CA ALA A 24 -11.55 -6.44 -5.44
C ALA A 24 -10.67 -6.10 -6.65
N LEU A 25 -9.84 -7.05 -7.08
CA LEU A 25 -8.89 -6.89 -8.17
C LEU A 25 -9.40 -7.61 -9.42
N SER A 26 -9.03 -7.11 -10.60
CA SER A 26 -9.16 -7.88 -11.82
C SER A 26 -8.22 -9.10 -11.79
N ALA A 27 -8.47 -10.12 -12.62
CA ALA A 27 -7.58 -11.27 -12.72
C ALA A 27 -6.15 -10.86 -13.10
N GLN A 28 -6.02 -9.87 -14.00
CA GLN A 28 -4.74 -9.35 -14.44
C GLN A 28 -3.97 -8.64 -13.32
N ASP A 29 -4.66 -7.78 -12.55
CA ASP A 29 -4.03 -7.08 -11.42
C ASP A 29 -3.64 -8.07 -10.32
N PHE A 30 -4.47 -9.09 -10.08
CA PHE A 30 -4.17 -10.11 -9.10
C PHE A 30 -2.91 -10.92 -9.48
N ILE A 31 -2.77 -11.35 -10.73
CA ILE A 31 -1.57 -12.08 -11.19
C ILE A 31 -0.29 -11.28 -10.92
N SER A 32 -0.32 -9.96 -11.17
CA SER A 32 0.83 -9.08 -10.94
C SER A 32 1.16 -8.90 -9.45
N LEU A 33 0.15 -8.97 -8.56
CA LEU A 33 0.32 -8.71 -7.12
C LEU A 33 0.46 -9.98 -6.27
N ALA A 34 0.00 -11.13 -6.75
CA ALA A 34 -0.01 -12.41 -6.05
C ALA A 34 1.34 -12.85 -5.46
N PRO A 35 2.51 -12.51 -6.04
CA PRO A 35 3.79 -12.86 -5.43
C PRO A 35 4.04 -12.18 -4.06
N HIS A 36 3.39 -11.05 -3.80
CA HIS A 36 3.64 -10.21 -2.62
C HIS A 36 2.40 -9.99 -1.76
N PHE A 37 1.21 -10.04 -2.36
CA PHE A 37 -0.04 -9.67 -1.69
C PHE A 37 -1.16 -10.66 -1.99
N PHE A 38 -1.91 -11.00 -0.94
CA PHE A 38 -3.02 -11.95 -1.00
C PHE A 38 -4.35 -11.27 -0.65
N PRO A 39 -5.42 -11.54 -1.40
CA PRO A 39 -6.77 -11.10 -1.07
C PRO A 39 -7.18 -11.57 0.34
N GLY A 40 -7.93 -10.74 1.05
CA GLY A 40 -8.47 -11.09 2.38
C GLY A 40 -7.54 -10.82 3.56
N ILE A 41 -6.23 -10.78 3.33
CA ILE A 41 -5.22 -10.45 4.35
C ILE A 41 -5.28 -8.97 4.74
N VAL A 42 -5.15 -8.70 6.04
CA VAL A 42 -4.97 -7.36 6.58
C VAL A 42 -3.48 -7.04 6.60
N TYR A 43 -3.13 -5.86 6.09
CA TYR A 43 -1.79 -5.28 6.15
C TYR A 43 -1.81 -4.02 7.01
N ARG A 44 -0.65 -3.66 7.60
CA ARG A 44 -0.45 -2.37 8.26
C ARG A 44 0.26 -1.41 7.31
N VAL A 45 -0.10 -0.13 7.37
CA VAL A 45 0.58 0.94 6.63
C VAL A 45 1.83 1.37 7.42
N PHE A 46 3.00 1.20 6.81
CA PHE A 46 4.29 1.54 7.41
C PHE A 46 4.79 2.92 6.98
N HIS A 47 4.54 3.31 5.74
CA HIS A 47 4.90 4.61 5.20
C HIS A 47 4.05 4.96 3.99
N ILE A 48 3.90 6.25 3.72
CA ILE A 48 3.12 6.77 2.59
C ILE A 48 4.00 7.79 1.88
N GLU A 49 4.32 7.51 0.62
CA GLU A 49 4.99 8.42 -0.29
C GLU A 49 3.94 9.05 -1.19
N ARG A 50 3.78 10.37 -1.08
CA ARG A 50 2.82 11.11 -1.90
C ARG A 50 3.53 11.65 -3.13
N HIS A 51 3.10 11.15 -4.28
CA HIS A 51 3.64 11.57 -5.57
C HIS A 51 2.61 12.48 -6.24
N THR A 52 3.05 13.66 -6.68
CA THR A 52 2.18 14.66 -7.34
C THR A 52 2.04 14.42 -8.85
N ASP A 53 2.78 13.46 -9.40
CA ASP A 53 2.83 13.06 -10.81
C ASP A 53 2.06 11.74 -11.07
N GLU A 54 1.88 11.38 -12.36
CA GLU A 54 0.87 10.49 -12.96
C GLU A 54 0.71 9.05 -12.39
N GLY A 55 1.47 8.67 -11.36
CA GLY A 55 1.43 7.36 -10.71
C GLY A 55 0.59 7.26 -9.42
N GLY A 56 0.28 8.39 -8.78
CA GLY A 56 -0.44 8.46 -7.50
C GLY A 56 0.38 8.01 -6.29
N ASP A 57 -0.23 8.05 -5.10
CA ASP A 57 0.42 7.73 -3.83
C ASP A 57 0.90 6.26 -3.76
N THR A 58 2.11 6.07 -3.24
CA THR A 58 2.73 4.77 -2.93
C THR A 58 2.67 4.51 -1.42
N VAL A 59 2.35 3.29 -1.03
CA VAL A 59 2.24 2.89 0.38
C VAL A 59 3.10 1.68 0.65
N TRP A 60 3.91 1.76 1.70
CA TRP A 60 4.65 0.62 2.21
C TRP A 60 3.79 -0.19 3.17
N LEU A 61 3.60 -1.45 2.85
CA LEU A 61 2.72 -2.36 3.56
C LEU A 61 3.52 -3.46 4.22
N GLY A 62 3.21 -3.74 5.49
CA GLY A 62 3.76 -4.89 6.21
C GLY A 62 2.67 -5.76 6.84
N PRO A 63 3.06 -6.78 7.62
CA PRO A 63 2.12 -7.73 8.23
C PRO A 63 1.05 -7.03 9.07
N GLY A 64 -0.20 -7.50 8.99
CA GLY A 64 -1.32 -7.03 9.81
C GLY A 64 -1.07 -7.11 11.33
N THR A 65 -0.18 -8.01 11.74
CA THR A 65 0.20 -8.29 13.13
C THR A 65 1.36 -7.42 13.64
N ALA A 66 1.93 -6.55 12.80
CA ALA A 66 3.00 -5.66 13.22
C ALA A 66 2.55 -4.73 14.35
N SER A 67 3.41 -4.56 15.35
CA SER A 67 3.19 -3.64 16.48
C SER A 67 3.38 -2.19 16.06
N ASP A 68 2.79 -1.27 16.82
CA ASP A 68 2.90 0.16 16.55
C ASP A 68 4.36 0.63 16.67
N ALA A 69 5.13 0.08 17.63
CA ALA A 69 6.56 0.37 17.77
C ALA A 69 7.37 -0.04 16.52
N THR A 70 7.08 -1.21 15.93
CA THR A 70 7.74 -1.65 14.69
C THR A 70 7.37 -0.76 13.51
N ILE A 71 6.10 -0.33 13.44
CA ILE A 71 5.62 0.58 12.41
C ILE A 71 6.32 1.93 12.53
N GLU A 72 6.35 2.52 13.73
CA GLU A 72 7.01 3.79 14.00
C GLU A 72 8.49 3.76 13.66
N ALA A 73 9.20 2.69 14.01
CA ALA A 73 10.62 2.50 13.74
C ALA A 73 10.96 2.40 12.24
N PHE A 74 9.99 2.10 11.37
CA PHE A 74 10.25 2.02 9.94
C PHE A 74 10.46 3.39 9.30
N THR A 75 11.63 3.55 8.68
CA THR A 75 12.04 4.72 7.92
C THR A 75 12.56 4.27 6.55
N PRO A 76 11.84 4.56 5.44
CA PRO A 76 12.24 4.09 4.11
C PRO A 76 13.41 4.88 3.50
N TYR A 77 13.84 6.00 4.09
CA TYR A 77 14.95 6.80 3.56
C TYR A 77 16.32 6.43 4.16
N LYS A 78 17.31 6.24 3.26
CA LYS A 78 18.75 5.97 3.42
C LYS A 78 19.26 4.54 3.19
N SER A 79 18.44 3.61 2.72
CA SER A 79 18.91 2.25 2.45
C SER A 79 18.82 1.95 0.97
N ASP A 80 19.87 1.35 0.41
CA ASP A 80 19.80 0.62 -0.85
C ASP A 80 18.53 -0.26 -0.85
N PRO A 81 17.71 -0.31 -1.93
CA PRO A 81 16.55 -1.21 -2.00
C PRO A 81 16.86 -2.65 -1.56
N THR A 82 18.09 -3.11 -1.80
CA THR A 82 18.60 -4.41 -1.34
C THR A 82 18.73 -4.49 0.18
N GLU A 83 19.22 -3.43 0.81
CA GLU A 83 19.34 -3.31 2.27
C GLU A 83 17.96 -3.18 2.92
N LEU A 84 17.05 -2.42 2.31
CA LEU A 84 15.67 -2.30 2.78
C LEU A 84 14.95 -3.65 2.75
N ALA A 85 15.12 -4.41 1.66
CA ALA A 85 14.59 -5.78 1.55
C ALA A 85 15.23 -6.73 2.58
N ARG A 86 16.51 -6.53 2.95
CA ARG A 86 17.18 -7.32 3.98
C ARG A 86 16.67 -7.02 5.39
N LEU A 87 16.49 -5.74 5.72
CA LEU A 87 16.05 -5.28 7.04
C LEU A 87 14.55 -5.52 7.25
N TYR A 88 13.76 -5.42 6.16
CA TYR A 88 12.31 -5.50 6.20
C TYR A 88 11.76 -6.41 5.09
N PRO A 89 12.07 -7.72 5.12
CA PRO A 89 11.73 -8.64 4.02
C PRO A 89 10.22 -8.81 3.79
N ASN A 90 9.40 -8.46 4.78
CA ASN A 90 7.94 -8.56 4.71
C ASN A 90 7.26 -7.20 4.51
N ILE A 91 8.02 -6.15 4.19
CA ILE A 91 7.47 -4.84 3.87
C ILE A 91 7.66 -4.58 2.38
N SER A 92 6.58 -4.22 1.69
CA SER A 92 6.62 -4.00 0.24
C SER A 92 5.78 -2.79 -0.17
N PRO A 93 6.23 -2.01 -1.16
CA PRO A 93 5.49 -0.87 -1.67
C PRO A 93 4.31 -1.33 -2.54
N LEU A 94 3.20 -0.60 -2.49
CA LEU A 94 2.01 -0.81 -3.31
C LEU A 94 1.28 0.51 -3.56
N SER A 95 0.73 0.69 -4.76
CA SER A 95 -0.09 1.87 -5.07
C SER A 95 -1.40 1.87 -4.26
N VAL A 96 -1.78 3.05 -3.73
CA VAL A 96 -3.05 3.25 -2.99
C VAL A 96 -4.28 2.77 -3.77
N LYS A 97 -4.23 2.82 -5.10
CA LYS A 97 -5.37 2.42 -5.97
C LYS A 97 -5.81 0.97 -5.77
N PHE A 98 -4.92 0.10 -5.28
CA PHE A 98 -5.21 -1.31 -5.01
C PHE A 98 -5.74 -1.57 -3.59
N LEU A 99 -5.86 -0.53 -2.76
CA LEU A 99 -6.16 -0.66 -1.35
C LEU A 99 -7.58 -0.22 -1.00
N LYS A 100 -8.06 -0.75 0.11
CA LYS A 100 -9.21 -0.25 0.87
C LYS A 100 -8.89 -0.34 2.36
N LYS A 101 -9.48 0.53 3.19
CA LYS A 101 -9.40 0.42 4.65
C LYS A 101 -9.99 -0.91 5.10
N ALA A 102 -9.32 -1.56 6.04
CA ALA A 102 -9.90 -2.66 6.81
C ALA A 102 -10.70 -2.05 7.97
N LYS A 103 -11.90 -2.58 8.20
CA LYS A 103 -12.65 -2.30 9.43
C LYS A 103 -12.03 -3.06 10.60
#